data_AF-A0A3C0GAV2-F1
#
_entry.id   AF-A0A3C0GAV2-F1
#
_cell.length_a   1.000
_cell.length_b   1.000
_cell.length_c   1.000
_cell.angle_alpha   90.00
_cell.angle_beta   90.00
_cell.angle_gamma   90.00
#
_symmetry.space_group_name_H-M   'P 1'
#
loop_
_entity.id
_entity.type
_entity.pdbx_description
1 polymer ?
#
loop_
_entity_poly.entity_id
_entity_poly.type
_entity_poly.pdbx_seq_one_letter_code
_entity_poly.pdbx_strand_id
1 'polypeptide(L)'
;ENRDPKDEGLVYIYHNWESGTDNSPVWDDIWKTMDPPEYTFVRKDTTHVDASQRPTKREYDHYLHLIDIAKEHNYDDAKIAELSPFLVQ
;
A
#
# COMPACT_ATOMS: atom_id res chain seq x y z
N GLU A 1 -7.88 18.17 3.53
CA GLU A 1 -9.29 17.88 3.85
C GLU A 1 -9.65 16.42 3.54
N ASN A 2 -9.51 15.93 2.31
CA ASN A 2 -9.95 14.58 1.92
C ASN A 2 -9.27 13.37 2.63
N ARG A 3 -8.21 13.61 3.41
CA ARG A 3 -7.47 12.58 4.16
C ARG A 3 -7.88 12.43 5.63
N ASP A 4 -8.91 13.16 6.04
CA ASP A 4 -9.50 13.05 7.38
C ASP A 4 -11.04 13.10 7.24
N PRO A 5 -11.66 12.03 6.74
CA PRO A 5 -13.09 12.01 6.46
C PRO A 5 -13.95 12.07 7.72
N LYS A 6 -13.35 11.88 8.90
CA LYS A 6 -14.02 11.89 10.20
C LYS A 6 -13.74 13.15 11.03
N ASP A 7 -12.93 14.08 10.52
CA ASP A 7 -12.53 15.33 11.20
C ASP A 7 -11.92 15.06 12.59
N GLU A 8 -11.03 14.06 12.66
CA GLU A 8 -10.38 13.62 13.91
C GLU A 8 -9.03 14.34 14.15
N GLY A 9 -8.56 15.13 13.19
CA GLY A 9 -7.27 15.82 13.22
C GLY A 9 -6.09 14.91 12.86
N LEU A 10 -6.35 13.72 12.34
CA LEU A 10 -5.35 12.74 11.91
C LEU A 10 -5.52 12.46 10.41
N VAL A 11 -4.40 12.39 9.70
CA VAL A 11 -4.41 12.08 8.26
C VAL A 11 -4.24 10.58 8.06
N TYR A 12 -5.10 9.97 7.25
CA TYR A 12 -4.91 8.59 6.87
C TYR A 12 -3.88 8.44 5.73
N ILE A 13 -3.19 7.32 5.73
CA ILE A 13 -2.47 6.77 4.58
C ILE A 13 -3.22 5.56 4.02
N TYR A 14 -3.29 5.45 2.69
CA TYR A 14 -3.90 4.28 2.03
C TYR A 14 -2.86 3.37 1.37
N HIS A 15 -1.59 3.75 1.43
CA HIS A 15 -0.48 2.98 0.89
C HIS A 15 0.72 3.11 1.83
N ASN A 16 1.36 2.00 2.18
CA ASN A 16 2.51 1.95 3.10
C ASN A 16 3.66 2.89 2.68
N TRP A 17 3.93 3.03 1.37
CA TRP A 17 4.90 4.00 0.84
C TRP A 17 4.64 5.47 1.24
N GLU A 18 3.40 5.86 1.55
CA GLU A 18 3.11 7.22 2.03
C GLU A 18 3.73 7.49 3.41
N SER A 19 4.03 6.44 4.19
CA SER A 19 4.76 6.55 5.46
C SER A 19 6.26 6.80 5.29
N GLY A 20 6.83 6.52 4.11
CA GLY A 20 8.28 6.45 3.89
C GLY A 20 8.97 5.24 4.54
N THR A 21 8.22 4.31 5.11
CA THR A 21 8.73 3.09 5.78
C THR A 21 8.15 1.82 5.16
N ASP A 22 8.51 1.56 3.91
CA ASP A 22 7.86 0.58 3.02
C ASP A 22 7.65 -0.80 3.67
N ASN A 23 8.69 -1.42 4.23
CA ASN A 23 8.63 -2.76 4.85
C ASN A 23 8.75 -2.73 6.37
N SER A 24 8.23 -1.68 7.01
CA SER A 24 8.17 -1.64 8.47
C SER A 24 7.26 -2.76 9.00
N PRO A 25 7.64 -3.46 10.09
CA PRO A 25 6.84 -4.55 10.66
C PRO A 25 5.48 -4.09 11.19
N VAL A 26 5.25 -2.78 11.33
CA VAL A 26 3.94 -2.22 11.70
C VAL A 26 2.84 -2.55 10.68
N TRP A 27 3.21 -2.89 9.44
CA TRP A 27 2.28 -3.25 8.37
C TRP A 27 1.95 -4.75 8.33
N ASP A 28 2.71 -5.61 9.02
CA ASP A 28 2.63 -7.06 8.88
C ASP A 28 1.24 -7.63 9.21
N ASP A 29 0.57 -7.04 10.20
CA ASP A 29 -0.78 -7.48 10.59
C ASP A 29 -1.84 -7.07 9.56
N ILE A 30 -1.64 -5.97 8.84
CA ILE A 30 -2.53 -5.53 7.77
C ILE A 30 -2.37 -6.45 6.55
N TRP A 31 -1.15 -6.88 6.23
CA TRP A 31 -0.94 -7.82 5.13
C TRP A 31 -1.66 -9.16 5.34
N LYS A 32 -1.95 -9.53 6.59
CA LYS A 32 -2.71 -10.75 6.91
C LYS A 32 -4.23 -10.60 6.67
N THR A 33 -4.74 -9.38 6.52
CA THR A 33 -6.19 -9.13 6.30
C THR A 33 -6.58 -9.15 4.82
N MET A 34 -5.61 -9.19 3.91
CA MET A 34 -5.83 -9.18 2.46
C MET A 34 -5.00 -10.23 1.73
N ASP A 35 -5.53 -10.76 0.63
CA ASP A 35 -4.83 -11.70 -0.23
C ASP A 35 -4.80 -11.18 -1.68
N PRO A 36 -3.83 -10.33 -2.04
CA PRO A 36 -3.68 -9.82 -3.40
C PRO A 36 -3.28 -10.93 -4.39
N PRO A 37 -3.63 -10.76 -5.68
CA PRO A 37 -3.18 -11.65 -6.74
C PRO A 37 -1.66 -11.59 -6.90
N GLU A 38 -1.08 -12.65 -7.47
CA GLU A 38 0.34 -12.65 -7.84
C GLU A 38 0.57 -11.83 -9.11
N TYR A 39 1.39 -10.80 -9.02
CA TYR A 39 1.72 -9.98 -10.18
C TYR A 39 2.98 -10.50 -10.88
N THR A 40 2.98 -10.39 -12.21
CA THR A 40 4.16 -10.63 -13.06
C THR A 40 4.72 -9.31 -13.54
N PHE A 41 5.91 -8.94 -13.06
CA PHE A 41 6.57 -7.69 -13.37
C PHE A 41 8.07 -7.79 -13.11
N VAL A 42 8.85 -6.84 -13.65
CA VAL A 42 10.30 -6.77 -13.44
C VAL A 42 10.60 -5.74 -12.36
N ARG A 43 11.22 -6.20 -11.26
CA ARG A 43 11.71 -5.37 -10.16
C ARG A 43 12.98 -4.63 -10.61
N LYS A 44 12.92 -3.30 -10.66
CA LYS A 44 14.08 -2.44 -11.00
C LYS A 44 14.97 -2.16 -9.79
N ASP A 45 14.44 -2.19 -8.58
CA ASP A 45 15.21 -1.90 -7.37
C ASP A 45 16.23 -3.00 -7.05
N THR A 46 15.95 -4.25 -7.43
CA THR A 46 16.88 -5.38 -7.26
C THR A 46 18.01 -5.41 -8.29
N THR A 47 18.03 -4.52 -9.29
CA THR A 47 19.17 -4.42 -10.23
C THR A 47 20.33 -3.63 -9.64
N HIS A 48 20.08 -2.85 -8.59
CA HIS A 48 21.07 -1.96 -7.96
C HIS A 48 21.39 -2.37 -6.52
N VAL A 49 20.49 -3.11 -5.87
CA VAL A 49 20.60 -3.51 -4.46
C VAL A 49 20.31 -5.00 -4.34
N ASP A 50 21.01 -5.67 -3.42
CA ASP A 50 20.77 -7.08 -3.11
C ASP A 50 19.31 -7.32 -2.69
N ALA A 51 18.71 -8.39 -3.22
CA ALA A 51 17.31 -8.71 -2.95
C ALA A 51 17.01 -8.97 -1.46
N SER A 52 17.99 -9.43 -0.67
CA SER A 52 17.85 -9.62 0.78
C SER A 52 17.70 -8.32 1.56
N GLN A 53 18.07 -7.18 0.97
CA GLN A 53 17.96 -5.85 1.56
C GLN A 53 16.70 -5.11 1.07
N ARG A 54 15.82 -5.79 0.33
CA ARG A 54 14.64 -5.22 -0.30
C ARG A 54 13.38 -5.99 0.11
N PRO A 55 12.19 -5.37 0.03
CA PRO A 55 10.95 -6.10 0.24
C PRO A 55 10.82 -7.24 -0.77
N THR A 56 10.27 -8.34 -0.29
CA THR A 56 10.03 -9.58 -1.04
C THR A 56 9.10 -9.36 -2.23
N LYS A 57 8.99 -10.37 -3.11
CA LYS A 57 7.98 -10.35 -4.18
C LYS A 57 6.57 -10.26 -3.60
N ARG A 58 6.29 -11.06 -2.56
CA ARG A 58 4.95 -11.11 -1.96
C ARG A 58 4.53 -9.74 -1.41
N GLU A 59 5.42 -9.06 -0.69
CA GLU A 59 5.16 -7.68 -0.23
C GLU A 59 4.86 -6.74 -1.41
N TYR A 60 5.60 -6.84 -2.52
CA TYR A 60 5.28 -6.04 -3.71
C TYR A 60 3.93 -6.39 -4.35
N ASP A 61 3.48 -7.64 -4.27
CA ASP A 61 2.14 -8.01 -4.75
C ASP A 61 1.07 -7.23 -3.95
N HIS A 62 1.27 -7.02 -2.63
CA HIS A 62 0.40 -6.12 -1.84
C HIS A 62 0.49 -4.67 -2.32
N TYR A 63 1.70 -4.14 -2.50
CA TYR A 63 1.89 -2.73 -2.90
C TYR A 63 1.23 -2.43 -4.25
N LEU A 64 1.47 -3.29 -5.25
CA LEU A 64 0.87 -3.14 -6.57
C LEU A 64 -0.65 -3.28 -6.54
N HIS A 65 -1.18 -4.14 -5.68
CA HIS A 65 -2.62 -4.29 -5.54
C HIS A 65 -3.30 -3.02 -5.03
N LEU A 66 -2.71 -2.34 -4.04
CA LEU A 66 -3.23 -1.06 -3.54
C LEU A 66 -3.25 0.00 -4.65
N ILE A 67 -2.23 0.01 -5.51
CA ILE A 67 -2.19 0.90 -6.68
C ILE A 67 -3.29 0.55 -7.70
N ASP A 68 -3.56 -0.73 -7.94
CA ASP A 68 -4.63 -1.14 -8.84
C ASP A 68 -6.02 -0.75 -8.33
N ILE A 69 -6.28 -0.89 -7.02
CA ILE A 69 -7.52 -0.41 -6.39
C ILE A 69 -7.66 1.11 -6.58
N ALA A 70 -6.60 1.88 -6.32
CA ALA A 70 -6.61 3.31 -6.54
C ALA A 70 -6.90 3.67 -8.02
N LYS A 71 -6.29 2.95 -8.96
CA LYS A 71 -6.52 3.13 -10.41
C LYS A 71 -7.96 2.80 -10.80
N GLU A 72 -8.52 1.70 -10.30
CA GLU A 72 -9.91 1.29 -10.56
C GLU A 72 -10.91 2.37 -10.13
N HIS A 73 -10.58 3.10 -9.06
CA HIS A 73 -11.38 4.22 -8.56
C HIS A 73 -10.93 5.59 -9.07
N ASN A 74 -10.08 5.64 -10.11
CA ASN A 74 -9.57 6.88 -10.72
C ASN A 74 -8.90 7.85 -9.72
N TYR A 75 -8.27 7.30 -8.68
CA TYR A 75 -7.63 8.08 -7.61
C TYR A 75 -8.60 9.03 -6.87
N ASP A 76 -9.88 8.65 -6.80
CA ASP A 76 -10.88 9.36 -5.99
C ASP A 76 -10.65 9.05 -4.50
N ASP A 77 -10.24 10.08 -3.75
CA ASP A 77 -9.94 9.95 -2.31
C ASP A 77 -11.12 9.40 -1.50
N ALA A 78 -12.35 9.78 -1.84
CA ALA A 78 -13.53 9.32 -1.09
C ALA A 78 -13.78 7.83 -1.31
N LYS A 79 -13.63 7.36 -2.55
CA LYS A 79 -13.76 5.93 -2.87
C LYS A 79 -12.61 5.11 -2.31
N ILE A 80 -11.39 5.62 -2.34
CA ILE A 80 -10.24 4.96 -1.72
C ILE A 80 -10.44 4.85 -0.22
N ALA A 81 -10.93 5.90 0.44
CA ALA A 81 -11.21 5.87 1.87
C ALA A 81 -12.29 4.83 2.24
N GLU A 82 -13.25 4.60 1.35
CA GLU A 82 -14.34 3.64 1.54
C GLU A 82 -13.93 2.19 1.24
N LEU A 83 -13.11 1.98 0.20
CA LEU A 83 -12.93 0.66 -0.43
C LEU A 83 -11.53 0.07 -0.23
N SER A 84 -10.53 0.86 0.16
CA SER A 84 -9.17 0.36 0.34
C SER A 84 -9.09 -0.64 1.50
N PRO A 85 -8.51 -1.83 1.31
CA PRO A 85 -8.24 -2.78 2.39
C PRO A 85 -7.09 -2.32 3.29
N PHE A 86 -6.33 -1.31 2.84
CA PHE A 86 -5.28 -0.64 3.61
C PHE A 86 -5.70 0.82 3.82
N LEU A 87 -6.08 1.15 5.04
CA LEU A 87 -6.29 2.52 5.49
C LEU A 87 -5.87 2.62 6.95
N VAL A 88 -4.88 3.46 7.22
CA VAL A 88 -4.31 3.64 8.56
C VAL A 88 -4.33 5.12 8.92
N GLN A 89 -4.87 5.45 10.09
CA GLN A 89 -4.99 6.79 10.66
C GLN A 89 -4.52 6.79 12.11
#